data_AF-A0A1F4DPG8-F1
#
_entry.id   AF-A0A1F4DPG8-F1
#
_cell.length_a   1.000
_cell.length_b   1.000
_cell.length_c   1.000
_cell.angle_alpha   90.00
_cell.angle_beta   90.00
_cell.angle_gamma   90.00
#
_symmetry.space_group_name_H-M   'P 1'
#
loop_
_entity.id
_entity.type
_entity.pdbx_description
1 polymer ?
#
loop_
_entity_poly.entity_id
_entity_poly.type
_entity_poly.pdbx_seq_one_letter_code
_entity_poly.pdbx_strand_id
1 'polypeptide(L)'
;MVQLMKPISCIVLMCIAWSLSSEAAKAGVFVRGVPTCSEWSAARELAAEDRFRDERMRTWLLGFLSGLAIGQNKEFWGDANALDNDSVYQWVDNYCLTNSAKGLDDAGAMLFIERTRGK
;
A
#
# COMPACT_ATOMS: atom_id res chain seq x y z
N MET A 1 39.55 34.88 29.86
CA MET A 1 39.00 34.36 28.59
C MET A 1 38.27 33.02 28.81
N VAL A 2 37.27 32.94 29.69
CA VAL A 2 36.55 31.66 29.99
C VAL A 2 35.03 31.79 29.80
N GLN A 3 34.49 33.00 29.61
CA GLN A 3 33.05 33.22 29.48
C GLN A 3 32.51 33.15 28.04
N LEU A 4 33.38 33.15 27.01
CA LEU A 4 32.96 33.13 25.60
C LEU A 4 32.76 31.71 25.03
N MET A 5 33.14 30.66 25.75
CA MET A 5 33.04 29.25 25.30
C MET A 5 31.67 28.59 25.55
N LYS A 6 30.86 29.13 26.47
CA LYS A 6 29.52 28.60 26.80
C LYS A 6 28.50 28.68 25.66
N PRO A 7 28.35 29.79 24.90
CA PRO A 7 27.37 29.84 23.81
C PRO A 7 27.79 28.96 22.62
N ILE A 8 29.09 28.83 22.37
CA ILE A 8 29.64 28.02 21.27
C ILE A 8 29.33 26.53 21.50
N SER A 9 29.45 26.06 22.74
CA SER A 9 29.17 24.66 23.09
C SER A 9 27.69 24.27 22.89
N CYS A 10 26.75 25.19 23.12
CA CYS A 10 25.32 24.93 22.89
C CYS A 10 24.98 24.87 21.41
N ILE A 11 25.58 25.73 20.58
CA ILE A 11 25.34 25.76 19.13
C ILE A 11 25.84 24.46 18.47
N VAL A 12 27.02 23.98 18.87
CA VAL A 12 27.58 22.72 18.36
C VAL A 12 26.68 21.53 18.70
N LEU A 13 26.16 21.45 19.93
CA LEU A 13 25.23 20.40 20.34
C LEU A 13 23.90 20.43 19.55
N MET A 14 23.40 21.63 19.20
CA MET A 14 22.18 21.79 18.41
C MET A 14 22.37 21.34 16.95
N CYS A 15 23.52 21.65 16.34
CA CYS A 15 23.84 21.21 14.98
C CYS A 15 24.01 19.69 14.87
N ILE A 16 24.57 19.04 15.90
CA ILE A 16 24.70 17.57 15.95
C ILE A 16 23.32 16.92 16.04
N ALA A 17 22.39 17.50 16.82
CA ALA A 17 21.01 16.99 16.92
C ALA A 17 20.23 17.08 15.59
N TRP A 18 20.43 18.14 14.80
CA TRP A 18 19.84 18.26 13.45
C TRP A 18 20.46 17.32 12.41
N SER A 19 21.72 16.93 12.59
CA SER A 19 22.38 15.98 11.68
C SER A 19 21.95 14.53 11.91
N LEU A 20 21.36 14.23 13.08
CA LEU A 20 20.84 12.90 13.44
C LEU A 20 19.42 12.63 12.94
N SER A 21 18.71 13.63 12.42
CA SER A 21 17.47 13.46 11.66
C SER A 21 17.73 13.06 10.20
N SER A 22 18.71 12.17 9.97
CA SER A 22 18.85 11.52 8.67
C SER A 22 17.54 10.80 8.35
N GLU A 23 16.92 11.13 7.22
CA GLU A 23 15.79 10.38 6.68
C GLU A 23 16.00 8.89 6.93
N ALA A 24 15.13 8.27 7.72
CA ALA A 24 14.95 6.84 7.63
C ALA A 24 14.53 6.59 6.18
N ALA A 25 15.48 6.19 5.34
CA ALA A 25 15.19 5.76 4.00
C ALA A 25 14.08 4.72 4.14
N LYS A 26 12.86 5.05 3.68
CA LYS A 26 11.79 4.06 3.58
C LYS A 26 12.37 2.96 2.72
N ALA A 27 12.79 1.87 3.34
CA ALA A 27 13.27 0.70 2.61
C ALA A 27 12.16 0.36 1.61
N GLY A 28 12.51 0.34 0.32
CA GLY A 28 11.54 0.01 -0.72
C GLY A 28 10.91 -1.32 -0.39
N VAL A 29 9.60 -1.34 -0.15
CA VAL A 29 8.88 -2.58 0.13
C VAL A 29 8.67 -3.27 -1.21
N PHE A 30 9.28 -4.44 -1.39
CA PHE A 30 9.08 -5.28 -2.56
C PHE A 30 8.06 -6.36 -2.24
N VAL A 31 6.88 -6.28 -2.85
CA VAL A 31 5.86 -7.31 -2.75
C VAL A 31 6.22 -8.44 -3.73
N ARG A 32 6.22 -9.68 -3.26
CA ARG A 32 6.53 -10.86 -4.07
C ARG A 32 5.24 -11.54 -4.53
N GLY A 33 5.28 -12.13 -5.72
CA GLY A 33 4.15 -12.88 -6.28
C GLY A 33 2.98 -11.99 -6.71
N VAL A 34 3.24 -10.73 -7.02
CA VAL A 34 2.26 -9.77 -7.53
C VAL A 34 1.83 -10.17 -8.94
N PRO A 35 0.55 -10.49 -9.17
CA PRO A 35 0.01 -10.64 -10.52
C PRO A 35 -0.06 -9.28 -11.23
N THR A 36 0.02 -9.25 -12.55
CA THR A 36 -0.29 -8.04 -13.31
C THR A 36 -1.80 -7.84 -13.46
N CYS A 37 -2.22 -6.61 -13.78
CA CYS A 37 -3.61 -6.33 -14.16
C CYS A 37 -4.04 -7.12 -15.41
N SER A 38 -3.15 -7.39 -16.36
CA SER A 38 -3.46 -8.27 -17.50
C SER A 38 -3.71 -9.71 -17.06
N GLU A 39 -2.95 -10.24 -16.10
CA GLU A 39 -3.16 -11.58 -15.55
C GLU A 39 -4.44 -11.68 -14.72
N TRP A 40 -4.78 -10.60 -14.01
CA TRP A 40 -6.06 -10.44 -13.33
C TRP A 40 -7.21 -10.53 -14.32
N SER A 41 -7.27 -9.64 -15.32
CA SER A 41 -8.36 -9.62 -16.31
C SER A 41 -8.51 -10.96 -17.04
N ALA A 42 -7.39 -11.58 -17.43
CA ALA A 42 -7.42 -12.90 -18.07
C ALA A 42 -7.98 -14.01 -17.14
N ALA A 43 -7.72 -13.94 -15.83
CA ALA A 43 -8.30 -14.86 -14.86
C ALA A 43 -9.81 -14.66 -14.70
N ARG A 44 -10.29 -13.40 -14.78
CA ARG A 44 -11.72 -13.06 -14.71
C ARG A 44 -12.48 -13.57 -15.94
N GLU A 45 -11.90 -13.39 -17.13
CA GLU A 45 -12.48 -13.84 -18.40
C GLU A 45 -12.65 -15.36 -18.45
N LEU A 46 -11.66 -16.09 -17.93
CA LEU A 46 -11.63 -17.56 -17.91
C LEU A 46 -12.21 -18.17 -16.62
N ALA A 47 -12.95 -17.38 -15.83
CA ALA A 47 -13.39 -17.83 -14.50
C ALA A 47 -14.36 -19.03 -14.58
N ALA A 48 -15.06 -19.23 -15.70
CA ALA A 48 -15.94 -20.38 -15.90
C ALA A 48 -15.14 -21.68 -16.15
N GLU A 49 -14.00 -21.59 -16.84
CA GLU A 49 -13.15 -22.71 -17.19
C GLU A 49 -12.06 -23.01 -16.13
N ASP A 50 -11.51 -21.97 -15.50
CA ASP A 50 -10.42 -22.05 -14.51
C ASP A 50 -10.76 -21.24 -13.26
N ARG A 51 -11.72 -21.78 -12.51
CA ARG A 51 -12.15 -21.22 -11.21
C ARG A 51 -11.01 -21.09 -10.21
N PHE A 52 -10.06 -22.01 -10.22
CA PHE A 52 -8.94 -22.00 -9.28
C PHE A 52 -8.04 -20.78 -9.51
N ARG A 53 -7.78 -20.43 -10.77
CA ARG A 53 -7.00 -19.23 -11.09
C ARG A 53 -7.71 -17.95 -10.67
N ASP A 54 -9.01 -17.82 -10.93
CA ASP A 54 -9.82 -16.67 -10.48
C ASP A 54 -9.79 -16.53 -8.94
N GLU A 55 -10.09 -17.62 -8.23
CA GLU A 55 -10.12 -17.66 -6.76
C GLU A 55 -8.75 -17.34 -6.14
N ARG A 56 -7.65 -17.83 -6.75
CA ARG A 56 -6.28 -17.50 -6.31
C ARG A 56 -5.99 -16.00 -6.40
N MET A 57 -6.36 -15.36 -7.52
CA MET A 57 -6.11 -13.94 -7.71
C MET A 57 -6.95 -13.08 -6.74
N ARG A 58 -8.23 -13.42 -6.58
CA ARG A 58 -9.11 -12.78 -5.59
C ARG A 58 -8.55 -12.90 -4.17
N THR A 59 -8.14 -14.11 -3.78
CA THR A 59 -7.55 -14.38 -2.46
C THR A 59 -6.28 -13.57 -2.25
N TRP A 60 -5.42 -13.50 -3.26
CA TRP A 60 -4.19 -12.68 -3.20
C TRP A 60 -4.52 -11.20 -2.96
N LEU A 61 -5.48 -10.64 -3.69
CA LEU A 61 -5.89 -9.25 -3.56
C LEU A 61 -6.48 -8.94 -2.17
N LEU A 62 -7.36 -9.80 -1.66
CA LEU A 62 -7.92 -9.64 -0.31
C LEU A 62 -6.83 -9.72 0.76
N GLY A 63 -5.91 -10.67 0.63
CA GLY A 63 -4.77 -10.80 1.53
C GLY A 63 -3.88 -9.56 1.53
N PHE A 64 -3.59 -9.00 0.35
CA PHE A 64 -2.84 -7.77 0.20
C PHE A 64 -3.52 -6.58 0.88
N LEU A 65 -4.82 -6.36 0.65
CA LEU A 65 -5.59 -5.27 1.26
C LEU A 65 -5.67 -5.40 2.78
N SER A 66 -5.87 -6.61 3.31
CA SER A 66 -5.82 -6.87 4.75
C SER A 66 -4.43 -6.64 5.33
N GLY A 67 -3.37 -7.01 4.62
CA GLY A 67 -2.00 -6.72 4.99
C GLY A 67 -1.71 -5.22 5.05
N LEU A 68 -2.22 -4.43 4.09
CA LEU A 68 -2.14 -2.98 4.12
C LEU A 68 -2.92 -2.37 5.28
N ALA A 69 -4.12 -2.88 5.58
CA ALA A 69 -4.94 -2.43 6.69
C ALA A 69 -4.21 -2.60 8.04
N ILE A 70 -3.64 -3.80 8.27
CA ILE A 70 -2.83 -4.10 9.45
C ILE A 70 -1.57 -3.22 9.48
N GLY A 71 -0.83 -3.20 8.37
CA GLY A 71 0.46 -2.51 8.28
C GLY A 71 0.38 -0.99 8.43
N GLN A 72 -0.77 -0.39 8.08
CA GLN A 72 -1.00 1.05 8.20
C GLN A 72 -1.93 1.41 9.37
N ASN A 73 -2.39 0.43 10.15
CA ASN A 73 -3.36 0.60 11.22
C ASN A 73 -4.59 1.41 10.79
N LYS A 74 -5.18 1.03 9.64
CA LYS A 74 -6.35 1.71 9.06
C LYS A 74 -7.50 0.75 8.85
N GLU A 75 -8.70 1.24 9.14
CA GLU A 75 -9.93 0.50 8.86
C GLU A 75 -10.34 0.66 7.38
N PHE A 76 -10.00 -0.36 6.58
CA PHE A 76 -10.32 -0.43 5.16
C PHE A 76 -11.68 -1.10 4.90
N TRP A 77 -11.91 -2.24 5.55
CA TRP A 77 -13.09 -3.09 5.34
C TRP A 77 -14.33 -2.40 5.91
N GLY A 78 -14.19 -1.67 7.01
CA GLY A 78 -15.28 -0.91 7.64
C GLY A 78 -16.22 -1.80 8.44
N ASP A 79 -16.81 -1.20 9.48
CA ASP A 79 -17.84 -1.84 10.30
C ASP A 79 -19.24 -1.39 9.82
N ALA A 80 -19.65 -0.16 10.15
CA ALA A 80 -20.94 0.41 9.72
C ALA A 80 -21.06 0.78 8.23
N ASN A 81 -19.93 0.84 7.50
CA ASN A 81 -19.87 1.10 6.06
C ASN A 81 -19.05 -0.02 5.40
N ALA A 82 -19.37 -1.28 5.72
CA ALA A 82 -18.64 -2.44 5.25
C ALA A 82 -18.49 -2.43 3.72
N LEU A 83 -17.27 -2.62 3.25
CA LEU A 83 -16.95 -2.82 1.84
C LEU A 83 -16.92 -4.32 1.58
N ASP A 84 -17.84 -4.81 0.76
CA ASP A 84 -17.89 -6.22 0.39
C ASP A 84 -16.83 -6.57 -0.66
N ASN A 85 -16.50 -7.86 -0.72
CA ASN A 85 -15.47 -8.36 -1.63
C ASN A 85 -15.82 -8.14 -3.10
N ASP A 86 -17.09 -8.24 -3.50
CA ASP A 86 -17.48 -8.10 -4.90
C ASP A 86 -17.33 -6.65 -5.37
N SER A 87 -17.66 -5.67 -4.52
CA SER A 87 -17.36 -4.26 -4.77
C SER A 87 -15.86 -3.99 -4.92
N VAL A 88 -15.02 -4.66 -4.11
CA VAL A 88 -13.55 -4.59 -4.26
C VAL A 88 -13.12 -5.12 -5.63
N TYR A 89 -13.60 -6.30 -6.01
CA TYR A 89 -13.25 -6.92 -7.29
C TYR A 89 -13.71 -6.07 -8.46
N GLN A 90 -14.92 -5.53 -8.41
CA GLN A 90 -15.45 -4.66 -9.46
C GLN A 90 -14.63 -3.38 -9.62
N TRP A 91 -14.20 -2.77 -8.52
CA TRP A 91 -13.34 -1.58 -8.58
C TRP A 91 -12.01 -1.93 -9.25
N VAL A 92 -11.40 -3.05 -8.89
CA VAL A 92 -10.13 -3.51 -9.45
C VAL A 92 -10.26 -3.92 -10.92
N ASP A 93 -11.36 -4.57 -11.30
CA ASP A 93 -11.72 -4.87 -12.69
C ASP A 93 -11.65 -3.57 -13.52
N ASN A 94 -12.34 -2.53 -13.07
CA ASN A 94 -12.38 -1.22 -13.76
C ASN A 94 -11.00 -0.55 -13.83
N TYR A 95 -10.22 -0.59 -12.76
CA TYR A 95 -8.85 -0.07 -12.76
C TYR A 95 -8.00 -0.80 -13.80
N CYS A 96 -8.04 -2.13 -13.83
CA CYS A 96 -7.21 -2.95 -14.69
C CYS A 96 -7.56 -2.84 -16.18
N LEU A 97 -8.81 -2.48 -16.54
CA LEU A 97 -9.20 -2.23 -17.94
C LEU A 97 -8.32 -1.20 -18.66
N THR A 98 -7.79 -0.21 -17.93
CA THR A 98 -6.97 0.87 -18.50
C THR A 98 -5.51 0.83 -18.06
N ASN A 99 -5.14 -0.15 -17.22
CA ASN A 99 -3.82 -0.23 -16.58
C ASN A 99 -3.19 -1.63 -16.70
N SER A 100 -3.31 -2.28 -17.86
CA SER A 100 -2.94 -3.70 -18.05
C SER A 100 -1.49 -4.07 -17.64
N ALA A 101 -0.54 -3.14 -17.77
CA ALA A 101 0.87 -3.35 -17.41
C ALA A 101 1.19 -3.10 -15.93
N LYS A 102 0.25 -2.59 -15.14
CA LYS A 102 0.43 -2.33 -13.70
C LYS A 102 0.30 -3.61 -12.89
N GLY A 103 0.90 -3.60 -11.70
CA GLY A 103 0.72 -4.68 -10.75
C GLY A 103 -0.69 -4.65 -10.14
N LEU A 104 -1.17 -5.80 -9.69
CA LEU A 104 -2.43 -5.89 -8.96
C LEU A 104 -2.32 -5.22 -7.56
N ASP A 105 -1.10 -5.13 -7.02
CA ASP A 105 -0.79 -4.31 -5.84
C ASP A 105 -0.98 -2.81 -6.11
N ASP A 106 -0.64 -2.30 -7.29
CA ASP A 106 -0.91 -0.89 -7.66
C ASP A 106 -2.41 -0.60 -7.60
N ALA A 107 -3.24 -1.49 -8.17
CA ALA A 107 -4.70 -1.37 -8.13
C ALA A 107 -5.22 -1.41 -6.68
N GLY A 108 -4.79 -2.41 -5.90
CA GLY A 108 -5.18 -2.56 -4.50
C GLY A 108 -4.75 -1.36 -3.64
N ALA A 109 -3.55 -0.83 -3.84
CA ALA A 109 -3.04 0.33 -3.12
C ALA A 109 -3.85 1.60 -3.44
N MET A 110 -4.20 1.81 -4.71
CA MET A 110 -5.05 2.93 -5.13
C MET A 110 -6.44 2.86 -4.48
N LEU A 111 -7.08 1.69 -4.51
CA LEU A 111 -8.36 1.46 -3.81
C LEU A 111 -8.24 1.72 -2.31
N PHE A 112 -7.17 1.22 -1.69
CA PHE A 112 -6.92 1.42 -0.26
C PHE A 112 -6.78 2.91 0.09
N ILE A 113 -6.02 3.67 -0.71
CA ILE A 113 -5.85 5.10 -0.53
C ILE A 113 -7.17 5.84 -0.67
N GLU A 114 -7.96 5.53 -1.71
CA GLU A 114 -9.27 6.14 -1.93
C GLU A 114 -10.20 5.89 -0.74
N ARG A 115 -10.26 4.64 -0.30
CA ARG A 115 -11.17 4.18 0.76
C ARG A 115 -10.81 4.70 2.16
N THR A 116 -9.53 4.94 2.41
CA THR A 116 -9.00 5.38 3.72
C THR A 116 -8.61 6.86 3.75
N ARG A 117 -8.88 7.60 2.68
CA ARG A 117 -8.67 9.04 2.64
C ARG A 117 -9.55 9.72 3.71
N GLY A 118 -8.93 10.47 4.60
CA GLY A 118 -9.62 11.18 5.68
C GLY A 118 -10.03 10.31 6.87
N LYS A 119 -9.58 9.05 6.93
CA LYS A 119 -9.68 8.15 8.08
C LYS A 119 -8.32 7.89 8.71
#